data_AF-A0A1D2WPH6-F1
#
_entry.id   AF-A0A1D2WPH6-F1
#
_cell.length_a   1.000
_cell.length_b   1.000
_cell.length_c   1.000
_cell.angle_alpha   90.00
_cell.angle_beta   90.00
_cell.angle_gamma   90.00
#
_symmetry.space_group_name_H-M   'P 1'
#
loop_
_entity.id
_entity.type
_entity.pdbx_description
1 polymer ?
#
loop_
_entity_poly.entity_id
_entity_poly.type
_entity_poly.pdbx_seq_one_letter_code
_entity_poly.pdbx_strand_id
1 'polypeptide(L)'
;MKTLLVYYSRTDVTKKIAKMIQEKINCDIEEITDDDKYSGKLGFLKGGMNASMGRTSDINIISKNPTDYDLIIIGTPVWASNIATPIYTYLMKYNKDFKNVASFCTCMGNGYEKTLKNISEITGKEQISTMFFTAEDIKNPEEKINIFINEIK
;
A
#
# COMPACT_ATOMS: atom_id res chain seq x y z
N MET A 1 -9.45 -0.31 -18.48
CA MET A 1 -8.16 -0.21 -17.78
C MET A 1 -8.01 -1.43 -16.90
N LYS A 2 -6.94 -2.22 -17.05
CA LYS A 2 -6.70 -3.39 -16.20
C LYS A 2 -5.92 -2.94 -14.95
N THR A 3 -6.49 -3.18 -13.76
CA THR A 3 -5.95 -2.66 -12.50
C THR A 3 -5.49 -3.79 -11.59
N LEU A 4 -4.35 -3.60 -10.94
CA LEU A 4 -3.85 -4.45 -9.86
C LEU A 4 -3.76 -3.63 -8.57
N LEU A 5 -4.41 -4.09 -7.51
CA LEU A 5 -4.26 -3.57 -6.16
C LEU A 5 -3.28 -4.44 -5.38
N VAL A 6 -2.13 -3.88 -5.04
CA VAL A 6 -1.10 -4.53 -4.22
C VAL A 6 -1.12 -3.93 -2.82
N TYR A 7 -1.20 -4.76 -1.78
CA TYR A 7 -1.18 -4.26 -0.40
C TYR A 7 -0.39 -5.16 0.55
N TYR A 8 -0.01 -4.59 1.69
CA TYR A 8 0.47 -5.33 2.86
C TYR A 8 -0.43 -5.02 4.04
N SER A 9 -0.69 -5.98 4.93
CA SER A 9 -1.39 -5.71 6.19
C SER A 9 -0.89 -6.60 7.31
N ARG A 10 -0.46 -5.99 8.42
CA ARG A 10 -0.07 -6.74 9.62
C ARG A 10 -1.25 -7.11 10.51
N THR A 11 -2.25 -6.23 10.59
CA THR A 11 -3.40 -6.35 11.50
C THR A 11 -4.72 -6.16 10.77
N ASP A 12 -4.76 -6.55 9.50
CA ASP A 12 -5.91 -6.55 8.59
C ASP A 12 -6.63 -5.21 8.31
N VAL A 13 -6.22 -4.09 8.92
CA VAL A 13 -6.84 -2.78 8.68
C VAL A 13 -6.68 -2.37 7.21
N THR A 14 -5.46 -2.44 6.68
CA THR A 14 -5.17 -2.14 5.27
C THR A 14 -5.85 -3.14 4.32
N LYS A 15 -5.91 -4.42 4.73
CA LYS A 15 -6.60 -5.50 4.00
C LYS A 15 -8.09 -5.22 3.83
N LYS A 16 -8.76 -4.75 4.89
CA LYS A 16 -10.17 -4.36 4.84
C LYS A 16 -10.39 -3.29 3.75
N ILE A 17 -9.61 -2.22 3.77
CA ILE A 17 -9.71 -1.14 2.78
C ILE A 17 -9.38 -1.64 1.36
N ALA A 18 -8.33 -2.44 1.21
CA ALA A 18 -7.96 -3.04 -0.06
C ALA A 18 -9.10 -3.85 -0.68
N LYS A 19 -9.75 -4.70 0.11
CA LYS A 19 -10.90 -5.51 -0.34
C LYS A 19 -12.10 -4.65 -0.73
N MET A 20 -12.42 -3.62 0.05
CA MET A 20 -13.53 -2.71 -0.29
C MET A 20 -13.31 -1.98 -1.61
N ILE A 21 -12.08 -1.55 -1.90
CA ILE A 21 -11.73 -0.95 -3.19
C ILE A 21 -11.87 -2.01 -4.29
N GLN A 22 -11.27 -3.18 -4.09
CA GLN A 22 -11.28 -4.28 -5.05
C GLN A 22 -12.70 -4.68 -5.45
N GLU A 23 -13.61 -4.83 -4.49
CA GLU A 23 -15.02 -5.17 -4.73
C GLU A 23 -15.74 -4.09 -5.57
N LYS A 24 -15.46 -2.80 -5.30
CA LYS A 24 -16.12 -1.68 -5.98
C LYS A 24 -15.66 -1.48 -7.42
N ILE A 25 -14.41 -1.80 -7.75
CA ILE A 25 -13.86 -1.62 -9.11
C ILE A 25 -13.60 -2.94 -9.85
N ASN A 26 -13.88 -4.07 -9.19
CA ASN A 26 -13.68 -5.43 -9.71
C ASN A 26 -12.27 -5.63 -10.32
N CYS A 27 -11.23 -5.24 -9.58
CA CYS A 27 -9.83 -5.38 -10.00
C CYS A 27 -9.16 -6.64 -9.45
N ASP A 28 -7.96 -6.94 -9.96
CA ASP A 28 -7.10 -7.94 -9.37
C ASP A 28 -6.49 -7.42 -8.07
N ILE A 29 -6.30 -8.31 -7.10
CA ILE A 29 -5.72 -7.98 -5.79
C ILE A 29 -4.61 -8.94 -5.40
N GLU A 30 -3.52 -8.41 -4.85
CA GLU A 30 -2.39 -9.20 -4.36
C GLU A 30 -1.93 -8.70 -3.00
N GLU A 31 -1.87 -9.62 -2.03
CA GLU A 31 -1.31 -9.37 -0.72
C GLU A 31 0.18 -9.71 -0.74
N ILE A 32 1.02 -8.73 -0.47
CA ILE A 32 2.44 -8.96 -0.19
C ILE A 32 2.51 -9.57 1.20
N THR A 33 3.21 -10.70 1.34
CA THR A 33 3.39 -11.41 2.62
C THR A 33 4.87 -11.58 2.94
N ASP A 34 5.19 -11.73 4.22
CA ASP A 34 6.55 -11.64 4.75
C ASP A 34 6.94 -12.82 5.67
N ASP A 35 6.24 -13.96 5.63
CA ASP A 35 6.46 -15.12 6.52
C ASP A 35 6.43 -14.76 8.01
N ASP A 36 5.47 -13.93 8.41
CA ASP A 36 5.27 -13.49 9.80
C ASP A 36 6.48 -12.76 10.43
N LYS A 37 7.43 -12.26 9.61
CA LYS A 37 8.63 -11.54 10.07
C LYS A 37 8.31 -10.33 10.96
N TYR A 38 7.14 -9.70 10.76
CA TYR A 38 6.69 -8.56 11.56
C TYR A 38 5.56 -8.88 12.54
N SER A 39 5.32 -10.15 12.86
CA SER A 39 4.30 -10.56 13.84
C SER A 39 4.66 -10.18 15.29
N GLY A 40 3.63 -9.95 16.10
CA GLY A 40 3.77 -9.60 17.52
C GLY A 40 4.43 -8.24 17.80
N LYS A 41 4.70 -7.97 19.08
CA LYS A 41 5.24 -6.67 19.54
C LYS A 41 6.68 -6.45 19.06
N LEU A 42 7.53 -7.47 19.11
CA LEU A 42 8.91 -7.39 18.63
C LEU A 42 8.97 -7.20 17.12
N GLY A 43 8.12 -7.92 16.37
CA GLY A 43 7.99 -7.74 14.92
C GLY A 43 7.51 -6.33 14.57
N PHE A 44 6.57 -5.75 15.32
CA PHE A 44 6.16 -4.35 15.13
C PHE A 44 7.33 -3.37 15.31
N LEU A 45 8.10 -3.50 16.40
CA LEU A 45 9.25 -2.63 16.66
C LEU A 45 10.32 -2.77 15.56
N LYS A 46 10.62 -4.02 15.15
CA LYS A 46 11.54 -4.32 14.05
C LYS A 46 11.06 -3.71 12.73
N GLY A 47 9.77 -3.82 12.42
CA GLY A 47 9.16 -3.24 11.23
C GLY A 47 9.25 -1.72 11.20
N GLY A 48 8.96 -1.05 12.32
CA GLY A 48 9.14 0.39 12.45
C GLY A 48 10.58 0.84 12.25
N MET A 49 11.55 0.13 12.86
CA MET A 49 12.97 0.41 12.68
C MET A 49 13.41 0.23 11.22
N ASN A 50 13.04 -0.88 10.58
CA ASN A 50 13.39 -1.15 9.19
C ASN A 50 12.79 -0.10 8.24
N ALA A 51 11.52 0.28 8.45
CA ALA A 51 10.86 1.32 7.68
C ALA A 51 11.54 2.69 7.86
N SER A 52 11.94 3.05 9.09
CA SER A 52 12.66 4.29 9.35
C SER A 52 14.05 4.33 8.71
N MET A 53 14.70 3.18 8.56
CA MET A 53 16.04 3.05 7.95
C MET A 53 15.99 2.81 6.44
N GLY A 54 14.81 2.71 5.82
CA GLY A 54 14.69 2.39 4.39
C GLY A 54 15.27 1.02 4.03
N ARG A 55 15.19 0.04 4.93
CA ARG A 55 15.68 -1.32 4.69
C ARG A 55 14.66 -2.12 3.88
N THR A 56 15.14 -3.02 3.04
CA THR A 56 14.31 -4.07 2.43
C THR A 56 14.22 -5.29 3.36
N SER A 57 13.26 -6.18 3.08
CA SER A 57 13.14 -7.50 3.71
C SER A 57 12.59 -8.51 2.72
N ASP A 58 12.87 -9.79 2.89
CA ASP A 58 12.31 -10.80 2.00
C ASP A 58 10.78 -10.81 2.07
N ILE A 59 10.18 -10.73 0.88
CA ILE A 59 8.75 -10.88 0.65
C ILE A 59 8.54 -12.17 -0.13
N ASN A 60 7.38 -12.78 0.05
CA ASN A 60 7.00 -13.98 -0.69
C ASN A 60 6.86 -13.69 -2.19
N ILE A 61 6.93 -14.78 -2.96
CA ILE A 61 6.83 -14.73 -4.42
C ILE A 61 5.46 -14.12 -4.79
N ILE A 62 5.51 -13.12 -5.67
CA ILE A 62 4.29 -12.55 -6.25
C ILE A 62 3.75 -13.46 -7.35
N SER A 63 2.44 -13.49 -7.47
CA SER A 63 1.70 -14.25 -8.48
C SER A 63 1.30 -13.40 -9.69
N LYS A 64 1.21 -12.06 -9.52
CA LYS A 64 0.75 -11.14 -10.57
C LYS A 64 1.90 -10.30 -11.09
N ASN A 65 2.12 -10.34 -12.40
CA ASN A 65 3.16 -9.54 -13.03
C ASN A 65 2.67 -8.09 -13.23
N PRO A 66 3.32 -7.06 -12.65
CA PRO A 66 2.85 -5.68 -12.73
C PRO A 66 2.82 -5.11 -14.16
N THR A 67 3.63 -5.63 -15.09
CA THR A 67 3.64 -5.17 -16.49
C THR A 67 2.32 -5.42 -17.22
N ASP A 68 1.53 -6.39 -16.73
CA ASP A 68 0.27 -6.81 -17.34
C ASP A 68 -0.91 -5.89 -17.00
N TYR A 69 -0.64 -4.79 -16.29
CA TYR A 69 -1.63 -3.86 -15.77
C TYR A 69 -1.38 -2.44 -16.27
N ASP A 70 -2.45 -1.66 -16.33
CA ASP A 70 -2.43 -0.26 -16.72
C ASP A 70 -2.31 0.66 -15.51
N LEU A 71 -2.86 0.22 -14.37
CA LEU A 71 -2.82 0.91 -13.09
C LEU A 71 -2.41 -0.06 -11.97
N ILE A 72 -1.45 0.37 -11.15
CA ILE A 72 -1.12 -0.27 -9.89
C ILE A 72 -1.61 0.60 -8.74
N ILE A 73 -2.48 0.07 -7.89
CA ILE A 73 -2.90 0.69 -6.63
C ILE A 73 -2.04 0.12 -5.51
N ILE A 74 -1.30 0.97 -4.79
CA ILE A 74 -0.44 0.56 -3.68
C ILE A 74 -1.11 0.86 -2.33
N GLY A 75 -1.33 -0.17 -1.51
CA GLY A 75 -1.88 -0.07 -0.16
C GLY A 75 -0.85 -0.40 0.92
N THR A 76 -0.59 0.53 1.85
CA THR A 76 0.38 0.31 2.94
C THR A 76 -0.12 0.81 4.29
N PRO A 77 0.16 0.11 5.40
CA PRO A 77 0.11 0.75 6.71
C PRO A 77 1.27 1.73 6.83
N VAL A 78 1.08 2.80 7.62
CA VAL A 78 2.14 3.76 7.96
C VAL A 78 2.96 3.21 9.13
N TRP A 79 4.25 2.97 8.92
CA TRP A 79 5.21 2.53 9.93
C TRP A 79 6.31 3.58 10.09
N ALA A 80 6.45 4.15 11.29
CA ALA A 80 7.41 5.21 11.58
C ALA A 80 7.35 6.39 10.56
N SER A 81 6.12 6.81 10.22
CA SER A 81 5.85 7.84 9.20
C SER A 81 6.45 7.51 7.83
N ASN A 82 6.53 6.22 7.49
CA ASN A 82 7.02 5.70 6.23
C ASN A 82 6.19 4.48 5.76
N ILE A 83 6.46 4.04 4.54
CA ILE A 83 5.90 2.84 3.91
C ILE A 83 6.31 1.60 4.70
N ALA A 84 5.40 0.63 4.83
CA ALA A 84 5.71 -0.65 5.45
C ALA A 84 6.80 -1.38 4.66
N THR A 85 7.75 -1.99 5.37
CA THR A 85 8.93 -2.61 4.76
C THR A 85 8.63 -3.62 3.63
N PRO A 86 7.58 -4.46 3.71
CA PRO A 86 7.22 -5.35 2.60
C PRO A 86 6.82 -4.60 1.32
N ILE A 87 6.05 -3.52 1.43
CA ILE A 87 5.69 -2.68 0.29
C ILE A 87 6.91 -1.93 -0.22
N TYR A 88 7.75 -1.40 0.67
CA TYR A 88 9.02 -0.78 0.25
C TYR A 88 9.85 -1.76 -0.60
N THR A 89 9.98 -3.02 -0.16
CA THR A 89 10.69 -4.05 -0.93
C THR A 89 10.04 -4.32 -2.28
N TYR A 90 8.71 -4.44 -2.32
CA TYR A 90 7.97 -4.63 -3.56
C TYR A 90 8.22 -3.46 -4.54
N LEU A 91 8.15 -2.21 -4.06
CA LEU A 91 8.43 -1.04 -4.88
C LEU A 91 9.88 -1.05 -5.39
N MET A 92 10.87 -1.37 -4.55
CA MET A 92 12.27 -1.44 -4.98
C MET A 92 12.51 -2.49 -6.07
N LYS A 93 11.74 -3.57 -6.09
CA LYS A 93 11.84 -4.62 -7.11
C LYS A 93 11.13 -4.28 -8.42
N TYR A 94 9.93 -3.69 -8.35
CA TYR A 94 9.02 -3.64 -9.50
C TYR A 94 8.61 -2.22 -9.95
N ASN A 95 9.11 -1.14 -9.33
CA ASN A 95 8.66 0.22 -9.65
C ASN A 95 8.77 0.61 -11.14
N LYS A 96 9.76 0.05 -11.85
CA LYS A 96 10.01 0.32 -13.27
C LYS A 96 8.95 -0.31 -14.18
N ASP A 97 8.26 -1.32 -13.70
CA ASP A 97 7.26 -2.08 -14.44
C ASP A 97 5.88 -1.41 -14.40
N PHE A 98 5.70 -0.43 -13.51
CA PHE A 98 4.42 0.26 -13.37
C PHE A 98 4.22 1.23 -14.52
N LYS A 99 3.01 1.28 -15.08
CA LYS A 99 2.60 2.32 -16.04
C LYS A 99 2.06 3.53 -15.29
N ASN A 100 0.98 3.34 -14.55
CA ASN A 100 0.38 4.35 -13.68
C ASN A 100 0.32 3.86 -12.23
N VAL A 101 0.31 4.81 -11.29
CA VAL A 101 0.27 4.54 -9.86
C VAL A 101 -0.85 5.35 -9.21
N ALA A 102 -1.60 4.72 -8.33
CA ALA A 102 -2.40 5.37 -7.30
C ALA A 102 -2.06 4.72 -5.96
N SER A 103 -2.33 5.38 -4.84
CA SER A 103 -1.99 4.78 -3.55
C SER A 103 -2.93 5.16 -2.43
N PHE A 104 -2.94 4.32 -1.41
CA PHE A 104 -3.55 4.64 -0.14
C PHE A 104 -2.71 4.17 1.02
N CYS A 105 -2.92 4.80 2.17
CA CYS A 105 -2.33 4.34 3.41
C CYS A 105 -3.32 4.32 4.57
N THR A 106 -3.06 3.44 5.53
CA THR A 106 -3.79 3.38 6.80
C THR A 106 -2.84 3.74 7.94
N CYS A 107 -3.25 4.63 8.84
CA CYS A 107 -2.43 5.08 9.95
C CYS A 107 -3.26 5.24 11.23
N MET A 108 -2.59 5.22 12.38
CA MET A 108 -3.30 5.47 13.65
C MET A 108 -3.59 6.95 13.86
N GLY A 109 -2.82 7.85 13.25
CA GLY A 109 -3.05 9.30 13.36
C GLY A 109 -2.28 10.15 12.36
N ASN A 110 -0.96 9.98 12.23
CA ASN A 110 -0.11 10.86 11.41
C ASN A 110 0.87 10.10 10.49
N GLY A 111 1.64 10.84 9.71
CA GLY A 111 2.68 10.31 8.81
C GLY A 111 2.18 9.85 7.44
N TYR A 112 0.90 10.04 7.15
CA TYR A 112 0.27 9.64 5.88
C TYR A 112 0.81 10.44 4.69
N GLU A 113 0.92 11.76 4.78
CA GLU A 113 1.44 12.61 3.70
C GLU A 113 2.86 12.20 3.28
N LYS A 114 3.76 12.08 4.25
CA LYS A 114 5.13 11.63 4.00
C LYS A 114 5.17 10.24 3.39
N THR A 115 4.34 9.32 3.88
CA THR A 115 4.27 7.95 3.36
C THR A 115 3.81 7.90 1.90
N LEU A 116 2.76 8.65 1.55
CA LEU A 116 2.24 8.72 0.19
C LEU A 116 3.24 9.42 -0.75
N LYS A 117 3.90 10.48 -0.28
CA LYS A 117 4.97 11.16 -1.03
C LYS A 117 6.13 10.22 -1.35
N ASN A 118 6.55 9.41 -0.39
CA ASN A 118 7.63 8.44 -0.60
C ASN A 118 7.29 7.42 -1.70
N ILE A 119 6.03 7.05 -1.90
CA ILE A 119 5.63 6.14 -2.99
C ILE A 119 5.90 6.81 -4.35
N SER A 120 5.52 8.08 -4.50
CA SER A 120 5.80 8.85 -5.72
C SER A 120 7.32 8.98 -5.96
N GLU A 121 8.08 9.30 -4.92
CA GLU A 121 9.55 9.43 -5.02
C GLU A 121 10.23 8.12 -5.43
N ILE A 122 9.84 6.98 -4.84
CA ILE A 122 10.42 5.66 -5.16
C ILE A 122 10.03 5.22 -6.56
N THR A 123 8.79 5.50 -6.97
CA THR A 123 8.30 5.08 -8.29
C THR A 123 8.73 6.01 -9.42
N GLY A 124 9.16 7.23 -9.09
CA GLY A 124 9.43 8.29 -10.06
C GLY A 124 8.17 8.72 -10.83
N LYS A 125 6.98 8.49 -10.27
CA LYS A 125 5.69 8.71 -10.94
C LYS A 125 4.81 9.65 -10.14
N GLU A 126 4.13 10.53 -10.87
CA GLU A 126 2.98 11.24 -10.32
C GLU A 126 1.85 10.22 -10.07
N GLN A 127 1.18 10.38 -8.93
CA GLN A 127 0.12 9.46 -8.52
C GLN A 127 -1.21 10.04 -8.99
N ILE A 128 -1.99 9.24 -9.74
CA ILE A 128 -3.30 9.65 -10.27
C ILE A 128 -4.21 10.12 -9.13
N SER A 129 -4.20 9.36 -8.04
CA SER A 129 -4.91 9.70 -6.82
C SER A 129 -4.17 9.14 -5.62
N THR A 130 -4.31 9.83 -4.49
CA THR A 130 -3.83 9.36 -3.19
C THR A 130 -4.89 9.54 -2.13
N MET A 131 -5.02 8.58 -1.21
CA MET A 131 -5.92 8.72 -0.06
C MET A 131 -5.31 8.17 1.22
N PHE A 132 -5.85 8.56 2.37
CA PHE A 132 -5.43 8.03 3.66
C PHE A 132 -6.60 7.80 4.61
N PHE A 133 -6.41 6.84 5.50
CA PHE A 133 -7.35 6.50 6.57
C PHE A 133 -6.64 6.56 7.91
N THR A 134 -7.09 7.46 8.77
CA THR A 134 -6.81 7.46 10.21
C THR A 134 -7.68 6.42 10.92
N ALA A 135 -7.45 6.19 12.21
CA ALA A 135 -8.30 5.31 13.02
C ALA A 135 -9.79 5.74 13.00
N GLU A 136 -10.08 7.03 12.89
CA GLU A 136 -11.45 7.54 12.80
C GLU A 136 -12.07 7.25 11.44
N ASP A 137 -11.31 7.47 10.36
CA ASP A 137 -11.78 7.22 8.99
C ASP A 137 -12.14 5.75 8.73
N ILE A 138 -11.44 4.82 9.39
CA ILE A 138 -11.69 3.37 9.25
C ILE A 138 -13.10 2.97 9.73
N LYS A 139 -13.75 3.80 10.57
CA LYS A 139 -15.12 3.54 11.03
C LYS A 139 -16.14 3.74 9.91
N ASN A 140 -15.92 4.70 9.00
CA ASN A 140 -16.81 5.03 7.89
C ASN A 140 -16.00 5.37 6.61
N PRO A 141 -15.31 4.40 6.00
CA PRO A 141 -14.36 4.67 4.92
C PRO A 141 -15.01 4.90 3.55
N GLU A 142 -16.30 4.63 3.39
CA GLU A 142 -17.00 4.55 2.10
C GLU A 142 -16.90 5.83 1.25
N GLU A 143 -17.07 6.99 1.88
CA GLU A 143 -17.02 8.27 1.18
C GLU A 143 -15.65 8.51 0.54
N LYS A 144 -14.57 8.35 1.33
CA LYS A 144 -13.19 8.48 0.85
C LYS A 144 -12.87 7.48 -0.25
N ILE A 145 -13.32 6.23 -0.11
CA ILE A 145 -13.14 5.20 -1.13
C ILE A 145 -13.85 5.60 -2.44
N ASN A 146 -15.08 6.12 -2.36
CA ASN A 146 -15.83 6.52 -3.55
C ASN A 146 -15.16 7.71 -4.27
N ILE A 147 -14.65 8.71 -3.53
CA ILE A 147 -13.89 9.83 -4.10
C ILE A 147 -12.66 9.30 -4.83
N PHE A 148 -11.84 8.48 -4.15
CA PHE A 148 -10.64 7.89 -4.73
C PHE A 148 -10.93 7.09 -6.00
N ILE A 149 -11.98 6.27 -5.99
CA ILE A 149 -12.38 5.46 -7.16
C ILE A 149 -12.80 6.34 -8.34
N ASN A 150 -13.43 7.48 -8.11
CA ASN A 150 -13.84 8.39 -9.19
C ASN A 150 -12.64 9.09 -9.84
N GLU A 151 -11.55 9.32 -9.10
CA GLU A 151 -10.34 9.96 -9.62
C GLU A 151 -9.46 9.02 -10.44
N ILE A 152 -9.55 7.70 -10.20
CA ILE A 152 -8.74 6.69 -10.91
C ILE A 152 -9.48 6.02 -12.08
N LYS A 153 -10.71 6.42 -12.39
CA LYS A 153 -11.52 5.86 -13.48
C LYS A 153 -11.19 6.48 -14.83
#